data_AF-A0A444ZYF7-F1
#
_entry.id   AF-A0A444ZYF7-F1
#
_cell.length_a   1.000
_cell.length_b   1.000
_cell.length_c   1.000
_cell.angle_alpha   90.00
_cell.angle_beta   90.00
_cell.angle_gamma   90.00
#
_symmetry.space_group_name_H-M   'P 1'
#
loop_
_entity.id
_entity.type
_entity.pdbx_description
1 polymer ?
#
loop_
_entity_poly.entity_id
_entity_poly.type
_entity_poly.pdbx_seq_one_letter_code
_entity_poly.pdbx_strand_id
1 'polypeptide(L)'
;MANSCLQKCVGKLLETDQKWKNIRKKARKNRASLLGGSVYCGGSIPLSSTIERMKKQLGRTPTHEEVFKETHTLKSDKSKWVDKRSQDTHVRYSINKFRLNMPRLKHREWSYNQLMKT
;
A
#
# COMPACT_ATOMS: atom_id res chain seq x y z
N MET A 1 -37.57 24.53 29.24
CA MET A 1 -36.51 23.52 28.98
C MET A 1 -36.69 22.73 27.67
N ALA A 2 -37.88 22.62 27.07
CA ALA A 2 -38.11 21.83 25.85
C ALA A 2 -37.50 22.41 24.55
N ASN A 3 -37.45 23.74 24.41
CA ASN A 3 -36.94 24.39 23.18
C ASN A 3 -35.45 24.17 22.92
N SER A 4 -34.61 24.06 23.96
CA SER A 4 -33.17 23.82 23.77
C SER A 4 -32.87 22.39 23.33
N CYS A 5 -33.74 21.43 23.68
CA CYS A 5 -33.60 20.03 23.28
C CYS A 5 -33.97 19.84 21.80
N LEU A 6 -35.08 20.45 21.36
CA LEU A 6 -35.52 20.43 19.96
C LEU A 6 -34.48 21.06 19.02
N GLN A 7 -33.91 22.21 19.38
CA GLN A 7 -32.85 22.86 18.60
C GLN A 7 -31.60 21.97 18.46
N LYS A 8 -31.21 21.26 19.53
CA LYS A 8 -30.11 20.27 19.48
C LYS A 8 -30.42 19.10 18.55
N CYS A 9 -31.65 18.59 18.56
CA CYS A 9 -32.07 17.49 17.69
C CYS A 9 -32.06 17.90 16.20
N VAL A 10 -32.57 19.10 15.88
CA VAL A 10 -32.58 19.64 14.52
C VAL A 10 -31.16 19.87 14.01
N GLY A 11 -30.27 20.43 14.84
CA GLY A 11 -28.85 20.60 14.49
C GLY A 11 -28.16 19.28 14.14
N LYS A 12 -28.36 18.23 14.95
CA LYS A 12 -27.81 16.89 14.67
C LYS A 12 -28.33 16.28 13.37
N LEU A 13 -29.61 16.48 13.05
CA LEU A 13 -30.21 15.99 11.81
C LEU A 13 -29.58 16.65 10.58
N LEU A 14 -29.40 17.98 10.62
CA LEU A 14 -28.77 18.76 9.55
C LEU A 14 -27.29 18.38 9.36
N GLU A 15 -26.54 18.20 10.44
CA GLU A 15 -25.14 17.75 10.38
C GLU A 15 -25.01 16.36 9.75
N THR A 16 -25.93 15.46 10.10
CA THR A 16 -26.00 14.10 9.54
C THR A 16 -26.32 14.13 8.04
N ASP A 17 -27.29 14.96 7.62
CA ASP A 17 -27.64 15.14 6.21
C ASP A 17 -26.47 15.68 5.38
N GLN A 18 -25.74 16.67 5.90
CA GLN A 18 -24.56 17.21 5.24
C GLN A 18 -23.43 16.17 5.09
N LYS A 19 -23.23 15.33 6.13
CA LYS A 19 -22.29 14.20 6.08
C LYS A 19 -22.64 13.22 4.95
N TRP A 20 -23.91 12.83 4.82
CA TRP A 20 -24.36 11.91 3.78
C TRP A 20 -24.26 12.50 2.38
N LYS A 21 -24.58 13.79 2.21
CA LYS A 21 -24.38 14.53 0.95
C LYS A 21 -22.92 14.51 0.51
N ASN A 22 -21.98 14.73 1.43
CA ASN A 22 -20.54 14.70 1.15
C ASN A 22 -20.06 13.31 0.73
N ILE A 23 -20.51 12.25 1.42
CA ILE A 23 -20.20 10.85 1.07
C ILE A 23 -20.70 10.52 -0.34
N ARG A 24 -21.95 10.88 -0.65
CA ARG A 24 -22.55 10.65 -1.98
C ARG A 24 -21.77 11.38 -3.09
N LYS A 25 -21.34 12.63 -2.86
CA LYS A 25 -20.52 13.40 -3.80
C LYS A 25 -19.18 12.73 -4.08
N LYS A 26 -18.50 12.24 -3.04
CA LYS A 26 -17.23 11.50 -3.17
C LYS A 26 -17.42 10.19 -3.94
N ALA A 27 -18.46 9.43 -3.62
CA ALA A 27 -18.79 8.19 -4.33
C ALA A 27 -19.09 8.43 -5.82
N ARG A 28 -19.79 9.51 -6.16
CA ARG A 28 -20.08 9.87 -7.56
C ARG A 28 -18.82 10.22 -8.35
N LYS A 29 -17.89 10.98 -7.74
CA LYS A 29 -16.57 11.26 -8.34
C LYS A 29 -15.76 9.99 -8.57
N ASN A 30 -15.75 9.07 -7.60
CA ASN A 30 -15.03 7.81 -7.72
C ASN A 30 -15.59 6.93 -8.85
N ARG A 31 -16.92 6.92 -9.07
CA ARG A 31 -17.55 6.20 -10.20
C ARG A 31 -17.26 6.85 -11.56
N ALA A 32 -17.16 8.18 -11.61
CA ALA A 32 -16.87 8.92 -12.84
C ALA A 32 -15.38 8.90 -13.25
N SER A 33 -14.52 8.30 -12.43
CA SER A 33 -13.10 8.18 -12.71
C SER A 33 -12.85 7.22 -13.87
N LEU A 34 -12.10 7.69 -14.89
CA LEU A 34 -11.68 6.90 -16.06
C LEU A 34 -10.55 5.90 -15.75
N LEU A 35 -10.09 5.82 -14.50
CA LEU A 35 -8.99 4.95 -14.06
C LEU A 35 -9.32 3.44 -14.03
N GLY A 36 -10.47 3.02 -14.60
CA GLY A 36 -10.74 1.60 -14.88
C GLY A 36 -10.83 0.72 -13.64
N GLY A 37 -11.62 1.11 -12.64
CA GLY A 37 -11.88 0.31 -11.45
C GLY A 37 -12.49 1.12 -10.32
N SER A 38 -13.11 0.45 -9.34
CA SER A 38 -13.56 1.09 -8.10
C SER A 38 -12.35 1.72 -7.40
N VAL A 39 -12.26 3.05 -7.42
CA VAL A 39 -11.27 3.84 -6.65
C VAL A 39 -11.50 3.71 -5.12
N TYR A 40 -12.52 2.96 -4.71
CA TYR A 40 -12.85 2.76 -3.31
C TYR A 40 -11.98 1.66 -2.69
N CYS A 41 -10.94 2.06 -1.97
CA CYS A 41 -10.07 1.16 -1.23
C CYS A 41 -10.58 0.84 0.19
N GLY A 42 -11.89 0.80 0.47
CA GLY A 42 -12.42 0.36 1.78
C GLY A 42 -11.95 1.15 3.02
N GLY A 43 -11.28 2.29 2.85
CA GLY A 43 -10.57 3.02 3.91
C GLY A 43 -9.06 2.80 3.96
N SER A 44 -8.53 1.82 3.23
CA SER A 44 -7.10 1.60 3.01
C SER A 44 -6.49 2.66 2.09
N ILE A 45 -5.19 2.92 2.28
CA ILE A 45 -4.42 3.83 1.42
C ILE A 45 -4.09 3.09 0.12
N PRO A 46 -4.43 3.64 -1.06
CA PRO A 46 -4.07 3.01 -2.32
C PRO A 46 -2.56 3.03 -2.53
N LEU A 47 -2.04 2.02 -3.25
CA LEU A 47 -0.61 1.91 -3.57
C LEU A 47 -0.08 3.16 -4.29
N SER A 48 -0.87 3.76 -5.18
CA SER A 48 -0.53 4.98 -5.90
C SER A 48 -0.23 6.16 -4.97
N SER A 49 -1.02 6.34 -3.90
CA SER A 49 -0.76 7.38 -2.90
C SER A 49 0.52 7.11 -2.11
N THR A 50 0.81 5.84 -1.79
CA THR A 50 2.10 5.47 -1.16
C THR A 50 3.27 5.81 -2.09
N ILE A 51 3.18 5.47 -3.38
CA ILE A 51 4.21 5.79 -4.38
C ILE A 51 4.41 7.30 -4.48
N GLU A 52 3.33 8.09 -4.54
CA GLU A 52 3.42 9.55 -4.62
C GLU A 52 4.08 10.15 -3.37
N ARG A 53 3.74 9.64 -2.17
CA ARG A 53 4.39 10.05 -0.92
C ARG A 53 5.89 9.74 -0.94
N MET A 54 6.25 8.52 -1.37
CA MET A 54 7.65 8.12 -1.49
C MET A 54 8.40 8.95 -2.53
N LYS A 55 7.76 9.30 -3.67
CA LYS A 55 8.33 10.20 -4.67
C LYS A 55 8.71 11.55 -4.07
N LYS A 56 7.81 12.14 -3.26
CA LYS A 56 8.05 13.41 -2.58
C LYS A 56 9.17 13.30 -1.54
N GLN A 57 9.25 12.20 -0.81
CA GLN A 57 10.29 11.97 0.22
C GLN A 57 11.68 11.70 -0.37
N LEU A 58 11.74 10.95 -1.47
CA LEU A 58 13.02 10.55 -2.08
C LEU A 58 13.51 11.54 -3.15
N GLY A 59 12.67 12.45 -3.62
CA GLY A 59 12.97 13.34 -4.75
C GLY A 59 13.11 12.63 -6.10
N ARG A 60 12.80 11.32 -6.16
CA ARG A 60 12.88 10.47 -7.37
C ARG A 60 11.75 9.45 -7.40
N THR A 61 11.58 8.79 -8.55
CA THR A 61 10.65 7.64 -8.63
C THR A 61 11.18 6.48 -7.79
N PRO A 62 10.41 5.97 -6.80
CA PRO A 62 10.82 4.82 -6.01
C PRO A 62 10.79 3.57 -6.90
N THR A 63 11.72 2.65 -6.64
CA THR A 63 11.73 1.34 -7.28
C THR A 63 10.63 0.45 -6.70
N HIS A 64 10.22 -0.56 -7.46
CA HIS A 64 9.20 -1.51 -6.99
C HIS A 64 9.60 -2.21 -5.68
N GLU A 65 10.89 -2.53 -5.53
CA GLU A 65 11.43 -3.15 -4.31
C GLU A 65 11.32 -2.22 -3.09
N GLU A 66 11.60 -0.93 -3.25
CA GLU A 66 11.46 0.06 -2.16
C GLU A 66 9.99 0.22 -1.74
N VAL A 67 9.08 0.31 -2.71
CA VAL A 67 7.65 0.40 -2.45
C VAL A 67 7.15 -0.85 -1.74
N PHE A 68 7.61 -2.02 -2.15
CA PHE A 68 7.27 -3.29 -1.51
C PHE A 68 7.72 -3.32 -0.04
N LYS A 69 8.97 -2.94 0.24
CA LYS A 69 9.49 -2.84 1.61
C LYS A 69 8.72 -1.85 2.46
N GLU A 70 8.43 -0.66 1.94
CA GLU A 70 7.67 0.37 2.69
C GLU A 70 6.24 -0.08 3.04
N THR A 71 5.64 -0.93 2.21
CA THR A 71 4.25 -1.39 2.40
C THR A 71 4.12 -2.68 3.21
N HIS A 72 5.16 -3.52 3.24
CA HIS A 72 5.13 -4.84 3.88
C HIS A 72 6.08 -4.97 5.08
N THR A 73 6.64 -3.86 5.57
CA THR A 73 7.36 -3.79 6.85
C THR A 73 6.57 -3.00 7.88
N LEU A 74 6.85 -3.24 9.16
CA LEU A 74 6.16 -2.57 10.25
C LEU A 74 6.52 -1.08 10.29
N LYS A 75 5.53 -0.23 10.56
CA LYS A 75 5.75 1.23 10.69
C LYS A 75 6.63 1.58 11.88
N SER A 76 6.52 0.83 12.98
CA SER A 76 7.33 1.02 14.20
C SER A 76 8.76 0.53 14.01
N ASP A 77 8.94 -0.55 13.27
CA ASP A 77 10.22 -1.20 13.05
C ASP A 77 10.33 -1.68 11.60
N LYS A 78 10.96 -0.86 10.77
CA LYS A 78 11.14 -1.15 9.33
C LYS A 78 12.08 -2.33 9.06
N SER A 79 12.75 -2.88 10.08
CA SER A 79 13.53 -4.11 9.93
C SER A 79 12.67 -5.38 9.94
N LYS A 80 11.43 -5.27 10.45
CA LYS A 80 10.51 -6.41 10.62
C LYS A 80 9.42 -6.42 9.55
N TRP A 81 9.18 -7.60 9.00
CA TRP A 81 8.10 -7.85 8.05
C TRP A 81 6.75 -7.94 8.76
N VAL A 82 5.70 -7.51 8.08
CA VAL A 82 4.31 -7.64 8.57
C VAL A 82 3.92 -9.12 8.65
N ASP A 83 4.40 -9.93 7.72
CA ASP A 83 4.09 -11.36 7.63
C ASP A 83 5.22 -12.15 6.95
N LYS A 84 5.21 -13.47 7.17
CA LYS A 84 6.22 -14.40 6.65
C LYS A 84 6.23 -14.47 5.12
N ARG A 85 5.06 -14.43 4.49
CA ARG A 85 4.93 -14.53 3.03
C ARG A 85 5.56 -13.33 2.33
N SER A 86 5.41 -12.14 2.90
CA SER A 86 6.08 -10.92 2.42
C SER A 86 7.60 -11.04 2.48
N GLN A 87 8.13 -11.57 3.59
CA GLN A 87 9.56 -11.85 3.73
C GLN A 87 10.05 -12.83 2.65
N ASP A 88 9.38 -13.98 2.52
CA ASP A 88 9.79 -15.03 1.60
C ASP A 88 9.71 -14.57 0.14
N THR A 89 8.70 -13.75 -0.18
CA THR A 89 8.56 -13.12 -1.51
C THR A 89 9.72 -12.18 -1.81
N HIS A 90 10.12 -11.33 -0.85
CA HIS A 90 11.26 -10.44 -1.00
C HIS A 90 12.57 -11.21 -1.19
N VAL A 91 12.81 -12.25 -0.37
CA VAL A 91 14.00 -13.11 -0.49
C VAL A 91 14.05 -13.79 -1.85
N ARG A 92 12.93 -14.38 -2.31
CA ARG A 92 12.86 -15.03 -3.62
C ARG A 92 13.12 -14.04 -4.76
N TYR A 93 12.57 -12.82 -4.67
CA TYR A 93 12.84 -11.76 -5.62
C TYR A 93 14.33 -11.39 -5.65
N SER A 94 14.97 -11.22 -4.49
CA SER A 94 16.40 -10.92 -4.38
C SER A 94 17.27 -12.03 -4.98
N ILE A 95 16.96 -13.30 -4.71
CA ILE A 95 17.65 -14.46 -5.29
C ILE A 95 17.52 -14.45 -6.81
N ASN A 96 16.30 -14.26 -7.34
CA ASN A 96 16.06 -14.23 -8.78
C ASN A 96 16.78 -13.05 -9.45
N LYS A 97 16.75 -11.87 -8.84
CA LYS A 97 17.48 -10.69 -9.32
C LYS A 97 18.98 -10.94 -9.38
N PHE A 98 19.53 -11.57 -8.35
CA PHE A 98 20.94 -11.98 -8.33
C PHE A 98 21.24 -13.01 -9.41
N ARG A 99 20.40 -14.04 -9.54
CA ARG A 99 20.52 -15.11 -10.54
C ARG A 99 20.51 -14.56 -11.98
N LEU A 100 19.64 -13.61 -12.29
CA LEU A 100 19.57 -13.01 -13.63
C LEU A 100 20.79 -12.14 -13.95
N ASN A 101 21.38 -11.52 -12.93
CA ASN A 101 22.56 -10.66 -13.08
C ASN A 101 23.89 -11.40 -12.88
N MET A 102 23.87 -12.73 -12.65
CA MET A 102 25.06 -13.51 -12.41
C MET A 102 25.79 -13.90 -13.71
N PRO A 103 27.13 -13.76 -13.78
CA PRO A 103 27.92 -14.30 -14.88
C PRO A 103 27.80 -15.83 -14.97
N ARG A 104 27.86 -16.40 -16.19
CA ARG A 104 27.73 -17.85 -16.44
C ARG A 104 28.63 -18.73 -15.56
N LEU A 105 29.86 -18.29 -15.28
CA LEU A 105 30.81 -19.05 -14.45
C LEU A 105 30.34 -19.16 -12.99
N LYS A 106 29.90 -18.03 -12.41
CA LYS A 106 29.39 -18.00 -11.03
C LYS A 106 28.06 -18.75 -10.86
N HIS A 107 27.26 -18.82 -11.92
CA HIS A 107 26.04 -19.63 -11.96
C HIS A 107 26.31 -21.12 -11.70
N ARG A 108 27.37 -21.64 -12.33
CA ARG A 108 27.76 -23.06 -12.23
C ARG A 108 28.26 -23.37 -10.83
N GLU A 109 29.16 -22.55 -10.28
CA GLU A 109 29.70 -22.70 -8.93
C GLU A 109 28.62 -22.63 -7.84
N TRP A 110 27.67 -21.70 -7.96
CA TRP A 110 26.56 -21.59 -7.02
C TRP A 110 25.65 -22.82 -7.05
N SER A 111 25.33 -23.34 -8.24
CA SER A 111 24.55 -24.57 -8.38
C SER A 111 25.26 -25.78 -7.75
N TYR A 112 26.56 -25.91 -7.93
CA TYR A 112 27.37 -26.97 -7.31
C TYR A 112 27.36 -26.88 -5.79
N ASN A 113 27.57 -25.68 -5.24
CA ASN A 113 27.61 -25.47 -3.79
C ASN A 113 26.26 -25.69 -3.09
N GLN A 114 25.15 -25.60 -3.83
CA GLN A 114 23.82 -25.86 -3.29
C GLN A 114 23.47 -27.36 -3.28
N LEU A 115 23.96 -28.13 -4.26
CA LEU A 115 23.80 -29.59 -4.32
C LEU A 115 24.69 -30.32 -3.30
N MET A 116 25.82 -29.73 -2.91
CA MET A 116 26.78 -30.35 -1.98
C MET A 116 26.51 -30.05 -0.50
N LYS A 117 25.40 -29.34 -0.17
CA LYS A 117 25.03 -28.95 1.21
C LYS A 117 23.75 -29.63 1.73
N THR A 118 23.27 -30.66 1.03
CA THR A 118 22.26 -31.63 1.49
C THR A 118 22.95 -32.94 1.81
#